data_AF-A0A3F3HZQ3-F1
#
_entry.id   AF-A0A3F3HZQ3-F1
#
_cell.length_a   1.000
_cell.length_b   1.000
_cell.length_c   1.000
_cell.angle_alpha   90.00
_cell.angle_beta   90.00
_cell.angle_gamma   90.00
#
_symmetry.space_group_name_H-M   'P 1'
#
loop_
_entity.id
_entity.type
_entity.pdbx_description
1 polymer ?
#
loop_
_entity_poly.entity_id
_entity_poly.type
_entity_poly.pdbx_seq_one_letter_code
_entity_poly.pdbx_strand_id
1 'polypeptide(L)'
;MKLEADKLRTVLLEVETILPNTTEDGRNFVEDITNKHGFDRNELIEYLLILREANLIRATFNSMDQIGGKLPGSIGGLTYNGHEFINKVRDNRVWDKVKNFLNSTGTGVSIEVIKNVATKALESII
;
A
#
# COMPACT_ATOMS: atom_id res chain seq x y z
N MET A 1 -2.58 -8.26 11.65
CA MET A 1 -1.26 -7.61 11.67
C MET A 1 -1.35 -6.14 12.13
N LYS A 2 -0.27 -5.56 12.69
CA LYS A 2 -0.14 -4.10 12.90
C LYS A 2 0.36 -3.46 11.60
N LEU A 3 -0.40 -2.53 11.02
CA LEU A 3 0.01 -1.82 9.81
C LEU A 3 1.29 -1.00 10.05
N GLU A 4 2.31 -1.23 9.23
CA GLU A 4 3.54 -0.45 9.20
C GLU A 4 3.50 0.51 8.02
N ALA A 5 3.66 1.81 8.29
CA ALA A 5 3.48 2.85 7.29
C ALA A 5 4.49 2.74 6.13
N ASP A 6 5.75 2.41 6.43
CA ASP A 6 6.80 2.26 5.42
C ASP A 6 6.51 1.10 4.47
N LYS A 7 6.12 -0.06 5.01
CA LYS A 7 5.71 -1.21 4.20
C LYS A 7 4.50 -0.88 3.32
N LEU A 8 3.50 -0.20 3.87
CA LEU A 8 2.33 0.24 3.10
C LEU A 8 2.72 1.15 1.92
N ARG A 9 3.60 2.13 2.15
CA ARG A 9 4.12 3.02 1.10
C ARG A 9 4.92 2.24 0.05
N THR A 10 5.78 1.32 0.47
CA THR A 10 6.56 0.47 -0.44
C THR A 10 5.65 -0.34 -1.36
N VAL A 11 4.62 -1.02 -0.83
CA VAL A 11 3.69 -1.80 -1.65
C VAL A 11 2.97 -0.91 -2.67
N LEU A 12 2.51 0.28 -2.27
CA LEU A 12 1.87 1.21 -3.21
C LEU A 12 2.82 1.71 -4.31
N LEU A 13 4.09 1.96 -3.99
CA LEU A 13 5.10 2.34 -4.98
C LEU A 13 5.38 1.21 -5.98
N GLU A 14 5.39 -0.05 -5.54
CA GLU A 14 5.54 -1.20 -6.45
C GLU A 14 4.27 -1.41 -7.30
N VAL A 15 3.07 -1.24 -6.73
CA VAL A 15 1.83 -1.31 -7.53
C VAL A 15 1.77 -0.21 -8.59
N GLU A 16 2.37 0.95 -8.33
CA GLU A 16 2.44 2.06 -9.29
C GLU A 16 3.28 1.73 -10.55
N THR A 17 4.24 0.80 -10.45
CA THR A 17 5.07 0.45 -11.61
C THR A 17 4.31 -0.36 -12.67
N ILE A 18 3.12 -0.87 -12.34
CA ILE A 18 2.26 -1.60 -13.27
C ILE A 18 1.73 -0.64 -14.33
N LEU A 19 1.92 -1.00 -15.60
CA LEU A 19 1.54 -0.13 -16.72
C LEU A 19 0.03 0.15 -16.75
N PRO A 20 -0.39 1.36 -17.16
CA PRO A 20 -1.80 1.69 -17.30
C PRO A 20 -2.54 0.68 -18.18
N ASN A 21 -3.75 0.30 -17.76
CA ASN A 21 -4.62 -0.67 -18.45
C ASN A 21 -4.03 -2.08 -18.61
N THR A 22 -3.03 -2.44 -17.81
CA THR A 22 -2.47 -3.80 -17.75
C THR A 22 -2.70 -4.41 -16.37
N THR A 23 -2.43 -5.71 -16.24
CA THR A 23 -2.43 -6.42 -14.96
C THR A 23 -1.24 -7.35 -14.86
N GLU A 24 -0.63 -7.43 -13.69
CA GLU A 24 0.33 -8.46 -13.33
C GLU A 24 -0.38 -9.68 -12.73
N ASP A 25 0.21 -10.87 -12.92
CA ASP A 25 -0.22 -12.06 -12.18
C ASP A 25 0.04 -11.84 -10.68
N GLY A 26 -0.97 -12.06 -9.86
CA GLY A 26 -0.91 -11.75 -8.44
C GLY A 26 0.09 -12.59 -7.66
N ARG A 27 0.37 -13.82 -8.10
CA ARG A 27 1.36 -14.68 -7.44
C ARG A 27 2.76 -14.22 -7.80
N ASN A 28 3.04 -13.98 -9.08
CA ASN A 28 4.33 -13.46 -9.53
C ASN A 28 4.66 -12.13 -8.85
N PHE A 29 3.69 -11.20 -8.82
CA PHE A 29 3.84 -9.91 -8.14
C PHE A 29 4.22 -10.06 -6.67
N VAL A 30 3.59 -10.99 -5.94
CA VAL A 30 3.90 -11.26 -4.53
C VAL A 30 5.29 -11.85 -4.37
N GLU A 31 5.68 -12.83 -5.19
CA GLU A 31 7.01 -13.43 -5.14
C GLU A 31 8.11 -12.40 -5.44
N ASP A 32 7.92 -11.55 -6.45
CA ASP A 32 8.88 -10.52 -6.84
C ASP A 32 9.12 -9.51 -5.71
N ILE A 33 8.07 -9.02 -5.07
CA ILE A 33 8.18 -8.05 -3.97
C ILE A 33 8.73 -8.70 -2.70
N THR A 34 8.33 -9.93 -2.38
CA THR A 34 8.91 -10.69 -1.27
C THR A 34 10.41 -10.83 -1.45
N ASN A 35 10.89 -11.19 -2.64
CA ASN A 35 12.32 -11.32 -2.92
C ASN A 35 13.06 -9.96 -2.91
N LYS A 36 12.44 -8.91 -3.45
CA LYS A 36 13.05 -7.58 -3.58
C LYS A 36 13.16 -6.83 -2.26
N HIS A 37 12.16 -6.94 -1.39
CA HIS A 37 12.03 -6.11 -0.18
C HIS A 37 11.98 -6.91 1.12
N GLY A 38 12.04 -8.24 1.07
CA GLY A 38 12.06 -9.11 2.26
C GLY A 38 10.72 -9.19 2.99
N PHE A 39 9.59 -9.02 2.29
CA PHE A 39 8.26 -9.18 2.88
C PHE A 39 7.98 -10.65 3.20
N ASP A 40 7.35 -10.91 4.35
CA ASP A 40 6.63 -12.17 4.51
C ASP A 40 5.48 -12.23 3.50
N ARG A 41 5.29 -13.40 2.89
CA ARG A 41 4.33 -13.59 1.81
C ARG A 41 2.89 -13.32 2.26
N ASN A 42 2.52 -13.80 3.45
CA ASN A 42 1.18 -13.61 3.98
C ASN A 42 0.97 -12.15 4.41
N GLU A 43 1.98 -11.53 5.01
CA GLU A 43 2.00 -10.09 5.28
C GLU A 43 1.73 -9.26 4.02
N LEU A 44 2.42 -9.54 2.91
CA LEU A 44 2.21 -8.80 1.65
C LEU A 44 0.80 -8.98 1.10
N ILE A 45 0.26 -10.21 1.16
CA ILE A 45 -1.12 -10.49 0.76
C ILE A 45 -2.11 -9.70 1.64
N GLU A 46 -1.88 -9.62 2.94
CA GLU A 46 -2.69 -8.78 3.85
C GLU A 46 -2.62 -7.30 3.47
N TYR A 47 -1.45 -6.75 3.15
CA TYR A 47 -1.33 -5.37 2.67
C TYR A 47 -2.14 -5.15 1.39
N LEU A 48 -2.03 -6.04 0.40
CA LEU A 48 -2.78 -5.92 -0.86
C LEU A 48 -4.29 -5.98 -0.63
N LEU A 49 -4.76 -6.80 0.32
CA LEU A 49 -6.16 -6.86 0.71
C LEU A 49 -6.63 -5.54 1.31
N ILE A 50 -5.90 -5.01 2.29
CA ILE A 50 -6.22 -3.75 2.96
C ILE A 50 -6.22 -2.58 1.95
N LEU A 51 -5.24 -2.53 1.05
CA LEU A 51 -5.16 -1.50 0.02
C LEU A 51 -6.29 -1.59 -1.01
N ARG A 52 -6.73 -2.80 -1.35
CA ARG A 52 -7.90 -3.02 -2.20
C ARG A 52 -9.18 -2.58 -1.49
N GLU A 53 -9.34 -2.95 -0.21
CA GLU A 53 -10.50 -2.58 0.61
C GLU A 53 -10.58 -1.06 0.82
N ALA A 54 -9.43 -0.39 0.95
CA ALA A 54 -9.32 1.07 0.99
C ALA A 54 -9.50 1.74 -0.39
N ASN A 55 -9.78 0.97 -1.44
CA ASN A 55 -9.93 1.44 -2.82
C ASN A 55 -8.71 2.23 -3.32
N LEU A 56 -7.49 1.85 -2.92
CA LEU A 56 -6.24 2.46 -3.39
C LEU A 56 -5.65 1.70 -4.58
N ILE A 57 -5.91 0.40 -4.70
CA ILE A 57 -5.41 -0.45 -5.78
C ILE A 57 -6.54 -1.23 -6.45
N ARG A 58 -6.36 -1.55 -7.73
CA ARG A 58 -7.17 -2.55 -8.43
C ARG A 58 -6.52 -3.91 -8.26
N ALA A 59 -7.16 -4.81 -7.52
CA ALA A 59 -6.69 -6.17 -7.35
C ALA A 59 -7.87 -7.16 -7.29
N THR A 60 -7.66 -8.37 -7.79
CA THR A 60 -8.58 -9.49 -7.63
C THR A 60 -7.98 -10.52 -6.68
N PHE A 61 -8.83 -11.22 -5.94
CA PHE A 61 -8.42 -12.28 -5.03
C PHE A 61 -9.33 -13.47 -5.20
N ASN A 62 -8.72 -14.65 -5.30
CA ASN A 62 -9.43 -15.91 -5.34
C ASN A 62 -9.49 -16.49 -3.93
N SER A 63 -10.66 -17.00 -3.54
CA SER A 63 -10.77 -17.79 -2.31
C SER A 63 -10.10 -19.14 -2.53
N MET A 64 -9.23 -19.56 -1.60
CA MET A 64 -8.89 -20.97 -1.48
C MET A 64 -10.05 -21.65 -0.75
N ASP A 65 -10.72 -22.55 -1.45
CA ASP A 65 -11.73 -23.40 -0.89
C ASP A 65 -11.17 -24.27 0.26
N GLN A 66 -12.01 -24.44 1.28
CA GLN A 66 -11.86 -25.27 2.50
C GLN A 66 -10.96 -24.78 3.65
N ILE A 67 -9.99 -23.86 3.44
CA ILE A 67 -9.08 -23.41 4.54
C ILE A 67 -9.14 -21.89 4.81
N GLY A 68 -9.90 -21.13 4.03
CA GLY A 68 -10.19 -19.71 4.33
C GLY A 68 -9.08 -18.71 3.95
N GLY A 69 -8.10 -19.13 3.12
CA GLY A 69 -7.06 -18.24 2.58
C GLY A 69 -7.53 -17.45 1.35
N LYS A 70 -6.94 -16.27 1.12
CA LYS A 70 -7.10 -15.50 -0.14
C LYS A 70 -5.78 -15.55 -0.91
N LEU A 71 -5.87 -15.86 -2.20
CA LEU A 71 -4.73 -15.76 -3.12
C LEU A 71 -4.91 -14.56 -4.05
N PRO A 72 -3.86 -13.77 -4.29
CA PRO A 72 -3.92 -12.69 -5.27
C PRO A 72 -4.09 -13.28 -6.67
N GLY A 73 -5.13 -12.83 -7.38
CA GLY A 73 -5.43 -13.23 -8.75
C GLY A 73 -4.67 -12.37 -9.75
N SER A 74 -5.05 -11.10 -9.85
CA SER A 74 -4.41 -10.10 -10.70
C SER A 74 -4.26 -8.76 -9.99
N ILE A 75 -3.18 -8.04 -10.28
CA ILE A 75 -2.91 -6.69 -9.76
C ILE A 75 -2.89 -5.71 -10.95
N GLY A 76 -3.83 -4.77 -11.00
CA GLY A 76 -4.06 -3.88 -12.15
C GLY A 76 -3.61 -2.43 -11.97
N GLY A 77 -2.77 -2.15 -10.97
CA GLY A 77 -2.25 -0.81 -10.66
C GLY A 77 -3.13 0.03 -9.71
N LEU A 78 -2.75 1.29 -9.53
CA LEU A 78 -3.42 2.22 -8.61
C LEU A 78 -4.80 2.67 -9.12
N THR A 79 -5.73 2.88 -8.20
CA THR A 79 -6.97 3.64 -8.47
C THR A 79 -6.67 5.14 -8.51
N TYR A 80 -7.66 5.97 -8.85
CA TYR A 80 -7.54 7.43 -8.70
C TYR A 80 -7.16 7.82 -7.27
N ASN A 81 -7.82 7.23 -6.26
CA ASN A 81 -7.51 7.48 -4.84
C ASN A 81 -6.09 7.02 -4.49
N GLY A 82 -5.62 5.92 -5.09
CA GLY A 82 -4.25 5.45 -4.98
C GLY A 82 -3.25 6.49 -5.49
N HIS A 83 -3.49 7.06 -6.67
CA HIS A 83 -2.65 8.12 -7.24
C HIS A 83 -2.66 9.39 -6.36
N GLU A 84 -3.83 9.83 -5.88
CA GLU A 84 -3.89 10.97 -4.97
C GLU A 84 -3.12 10.72 -3.68
N PHE A 85 -3.24 9.51 -3.11
CA PHE A 85 -2.55 9.15 -1.89
C PHE A 85 -1.03 9.14 -2.11
N ILE A 86 -0.55 8.39 -3.11
CA ILE A 86 0.89 8.22 -3.35
C ILE A 86 1.55 9.56 -3.70
N ASN A 87 0.88 10.43 -4.46
CA ASN A 87 1.40 11.76 -4.77
C ASN A 87 1.61 12.62 -3.52
N LYS A 88 0.78 12.44 -2.49
CA LYS A 88 0.96 13.15 -1.22
C LYS A 88 2.14 12.61 -0.40
N VAL A 89 2.39 11.30 -0.46
CA VAL A 89 3.40 10.64 0.39
C VAL A 89 4.69 10.28 -0.36
N ARG A 90 4.82 10.65 -1.64
CA ARG A 90 6.02 10.35 -2.45
C ARG A 90 7.23 11.17 -1.99
N ASP A 91 7.05 12.45 -1.69
CA ASP A 91 8.16 13.31 -1.26
C ASP A 91 8.68 12.87 0.12
N ASN A 92 9.98 12.60 0.22
CA ASN A 92 10.58 12.11 1.46
C ASN A 92 10.46 13.13 2.61
N ARG A 93 10.46 14.43 2.34
CA ARG A 93 10.28 15.47 3.37
C ARG A 93 8.87 15.43 3.96
N VAL A 94 7.87 15.18 3.13
CA VAL A 94 6.49 14.97 3.58
C VAL A 94 6.40 13.67 4.36
N TRP A 95 7.00 12.59 3.84
CA TRP A 95 6.97 11.29 4.48
C TRP A 95 7.64 11.27 5.85
N ASP A 96 8.76 11.98 6.01
CA ASP A 96 9.44 12.11 7.29
C ASP A 96 8.58 12.84 8.33
N LYS A 97 7.83 13.88 7.92
CA LYS A 97 6.84 14.53 8.79
C LYS A 97 5.71 13.57 9.19
N VAL A 98 5.22 12.77 8.25
CA VAL A 98 4.20 11.73 8.53
C VAL A 98 4.71 10.72 9.55
N LYS A 99 5.90 10.15 9.34
CA LYS A 99 6.52 9.19 10.28
C LYS A 99 6.70 9.78 11.67
N ASN A 100 7.22 11.02 11.75
CA ASN A 100 7.41 11.70 13.03
C ASN A 100 6.10 11.88 13.80
N PHE A 101 5.01 12.19 13.10
CA PHE A 101 3.69 12.27 13.71
C PHE A 101 3.19 10.90 14.19
N LEU A 102 3.27 9.87 13.36
CA LEU A 102 2.80 8.52 13.73
C LEU A 102 3.59 7.95 14.93
N ASN A 103 4.89 8.23 15.00
CA ASN A 103 5.74 7.82 16.11
C ASN A 103 5.42 8.57 17.41
N SER A 104 5.00 9.83 17.33
CA SER A 104 4.73 10.65 18.52
C SER A 104 3.35 10.40 19.13
N THR A 105 2.36 10.00 18.32
CA THR A 105 0.98 9.79 18.79
C THR A 105 0.75 8.39 19.36
N GLY A 106 1.61 7.40 19.02
CA GLY A 106 1.40 6.00 19.39
C GLY A 106 0.12 5.38 18.80
N THR A 107 -0.57 6.10 17.92
CA THR A 107 -1.85 5.70 17.34
C THR A 107 -1.65 4.61 16.29
N GLY A 108 -2.62 3.70 16.20
CA GLY A 108 -2.67 2.72 15.11
C GLY A 108 -2.64 3.43 13.75
N VAL A 109 -1.86 2.87 12.82
CA VAL A 109 -1.72 3.40 11.46
C VAL A 109 -3.03 3.19 10.70
N SER A 110 -3.79 4.25 10.45
CA SER A 110 -4.88 4.22 9.48
C SER A 110 -4.49 5.01 8.22
N ILE A 111 -4.93 4.52 7.06
CA ILE A 111 -4.67 5.16 5.76
C ILE A 111 -5.21 6.60 5.74
N GLU A 112 -6.36 6.84 6.36
CA GLU A 112 -6.97 8.17 6.45
C GLU A 112 -6.12 9.13 7.30
N VAL A 113 -5.61 8.67 8.45
CA VAL A 113 -4.70 9.47 9.29
C VAL A 113 -3.44 9.83 8.50
N ILE A 114 -2.83 8.86 7.80
CA ILE A 114 -1.68 9.13 6.93
C ILE A 114 -2.03 10.20 5.88
N LYS A 115 -3.16 10.06 5.18
CA LYS A 115 -3.59 11.01 4.13
C LYS A 115 -3.76 12.42 4.68
N ASN A 116 -4.37 12.55 5.86
CA ASN A 116 -4.60 13.85 6.51
C ASN A 116 -3.29 14.51 6.95
N VAL A 117 -2.40 13.76 7.58
CA VAL A 117 -1.09 14.27 8.01
C VAL A 117 -0.23 14.64 6.81
N ALA A 118 -0.21 13.83 5.76
CA ALA A 118 0.53 14.11 4.54
C ALA A 118 0.04 15.40 3.85
N THR A 119 -1.28 15.63 3.84
CA THR A 119 -1.87 16.86 3.29
C THR A 119 -1.38 18.10 4.04
N LYS A 120 -1.46 18.08 5.38
CA LYS A 120 -0.94 19.18 6.22
C LYS A 120 0.58 19.38 6.06
N ALA A 121 1.32 18.28 5.93
CA ALA A 121 2.75 18.33 5.73
C ALA A 121 3.13 18.98 4.39
N LEU A 122 2.39 18.70 3.30
CA LEU A 122 2.55 19.38 2.01
C LEU A 122 2.29 20.88 2.10
N GLU A 123 1.18 21.28 2.73
CA GLU A 123 0.83 22.69 2.94
C GLU A 123 1.91 23.47 3.71
N SER A 124 2.68 22.78 4.56
CA SER A 124 3.79 23.39 5.31
C SER A 124 5.14 23.42 4.58
N ILE A 125 5.22 22.89 3.36
CA ILE A 125 6.45 22.83 2.55
C ILE A 125 6.34 23.75 1.32
N ILE A 126 5.12 24.07 0.89
CA ILE A 126 4.80 25.05 -0.17
C ILE A 126 4.77 26.44 0.45
#